data_AF-A0A498MJH6-F1
#
_entry.id   AF-A0A498MJH6-F1
#
_cell.length_a   1.000
_cell.length_b   1.000
_cell.length_c   1.000
_cell.angle_alpha   90.00
_cell.angle_beta   90.00
_cell.angle_gamma   90.00
#
_symmetry.space_group_name_H-M   'P 1'
#
loop_
_entity.id
_entity.type
_entity.pdbx_description
1 polymer ?
#
loop_
_entity_poly.entity_id
_entity_poly.type
_entity_poly.pdbx_seq_one_letter_code
_entity_poly.pdbx_strand_id
1 'polypeptide(L)'
;MADLDKLKSVRSRAQASFTKRAHTLTTPGLLEPTEILREWKIFRTDFSKVTDAGYEYAQALKESADEEVVGSANQIDGKTAECENKFLEVKKATQEIFWTSCAKEAFFKQAKIADLVITQAEEEEVNPQKSIKDRRLRNRGLEREVTELGEMLSEWKELVPGPKALDLRTRHNSLKKRVLALSDKLEEDEADQLKGRERNLGDDGKSPRKG
;
A
#
# COMPACT_ATOMS: atom_id res chain seq x y z
N MET A 1 -19.61 19.20 -38.09
CA MET A 1 -18.28 19.79 -37.81
C MET A 1 -18.12 20.28 -36.36
N ALA A 2 -19.06 21.07 -35.80
CA ALA A 2 -18.93 21.60 -34.43
C ALA A 2 -18.72 20.56 -33.31
N ASP A 3 -19.24 19.33 -33.49
CA ASP A 3 -19.04 18.24 -32.52
C ASP A 3 -17.63 17.62 -32.60
N LEU A 4 -17.06 17.48 -33.80
CA LEU A 4 -15.69 17.00 -34.01
C LEU A 4 -14.66 17.98 -33.45
N ASP A 5 -14.85 19.29 -33.64
CA ASP A 5 -13.95 20.32 -33.09
C ASP A 5 -13.96 20.31 -31.56
N LYS A 6 -15.13 20.06 -30.96
CA LYS A 6 -15.27 19.91 -29.51
C LYS A 6 -14.54 18.66 -29.00
N LEU A 7 -14.73 17.50 -29.63
CA LEU A 7 -14.05 16.26 -29.28
C LEU A 7 -12.53 16.39 -29.43
N LYS A 8 -12.06 17.01 -30.52
CA LYS A 8 -10.65 17.34 -30.73
C LYS A 8 -10.10 18.18 -29.58
N SER A 9 -10.82 19.22 -29.17
CA SER A 9 -10.43 20.09 -28.05
C SER A 9 -10.39 19.36 -26.71
N VAL A 10 -11.36 18.48 -26.43
CA VAL A 10 -11.37 17.63 -25.22
C VAL A 10 -10.14 16.71 -25.21
N ARG A 11 -9.88 16.00 -26.31
CA ARG A 11 -8.71 15.14 -26.47
C ARG A 11 -7.40 15.91 -26.26
N SER A 12 -7.24 17.07 -26.90
CA SER A 12 -6.04 17.90 -26.77
C SER A 12 -5.79 18.34 -25.33
N ARG A 13 -6.84 18.73 -24.59
CA ARG A 13 -6.72 19.11 -23.17
C ARG A 13 -6.36 17.92 -22.27
N ALA A 14 -6.95 16.75 -22.53
CA ALA A 14 -6.62 15.53 -21.81
C ALA A 14 -5.15 15.14 -22.03
N GLN A 15 -4.69 15.16 -23.29
CA GLN A 15 -3.30 14.87 -23.64
C GLN A 15 -2.31 15.87 -23.01
N ALA A 16 -2.64 17.17 -22.99
CA ALA A 16 -1.79 18.17 -22.34
C ALA A 16 -1.66 17.95 -20.83
N SER A 17 -2.77 17.58 -20.16
CA SER A 17 -2.78 17.30 -18.72
C SER A 17 -1.96 16.05 -18.40
N PHE A 18 -2.17 14.97 -19.16
CA PHE A 18 -1.42 13.72 -19.06
C PHE A 18 0.09 13.95 -19.23
N THR A 19 0.51 14.65 -20.28
CA THR A 19 1.93 14.92 -20.55
C THR A 19 2.56 15.80 -19.47
N LYS A 20 1.86 16.84 -19.01
CA LYS A 20 2.36 17.71 -17.94
C LYS A 20 2.59 16.90 -16.66
N ARG A 21 1.63 16.06 -16.27
CA ARG A 21 1.72 15.27 -15.05
C ARG A 21 2.73 14.12 -15.16
N ALA A 22 2.86 13.51 -16.34
CA ALA A 22 3.93 12.58 -16.64
C ALA A 22 5.30 13.22 -16.34
N HIS A 23 5.54 14.42 -16.87
CA HIS A 23 6.79 15.13 -16.62
C HIS A 23 7.03 15.42 -15.14
N THR A 24 6.02 15.89 -14.42
CA THR A 24 6.11 16.14 -12.97
C THR A 24 6.49 14.88 -12.20
N LEU A 25 5.85 13.74 -12.49
CA LEU A 25 6.09 12.47 -11.82
C LEU A 25 7.46 11.85 -12.10
N THR A 26 8.05 12.14 -13.26
CA THR A 26 9.35 11.60 -13.65
C THR A 26 10.52 12.53 -13.33
N THR A 27 10.25 13.75 -12.84
CA THR A 27 11.30 14.72 -12.50
C THR A 27 11.80 14.47 -11.07
N PRO A 28 13.06 14.07 -10.88
CA PRO A 28 13.60 13.79 -9.55
C PRO A 28 13.60 15.05 -8.67
N GLY A 29 13.24 14.89 -7.40
CA GLY A 29 13.29 15.97 -6.40
C GLY A 29 12.21 17.05 -6.53
N LEU A 30 11.26 16.91 -7.47
CA LEU A 30 10.17 17.87 -7.65
C LEU A 30 9.00 17.63 -6.70
N LEU A 31 8.82 16.39 -6.23
CA LEU A 31 7.69 15.97 -5.40
C LEU A 31 8.20 15.30 -4.13
N GLU A 32 7.57 15.64 -3.02
CA GLU A 32 7.67 14.91 -1.76
C GLU A 32 6.95 13.55 -1.87
N PRO A 33 7.26 12.56 -1.01
CA PRO A 33 6.70 11.22 -1.15
C PRO A 33 5.17 11.14 -1.12
N THR A 34 4.53 11.94 -0.26
CA THR A 34 3.06 12.01 -0.18
C THR A 34 2.44 12.67 -1.42
N GLU A 35 3.19 13.56 -2.08
CA GLU A 35 2.80 14.19 -3.32
C GLU A 35 2.95 13.20 -4.49
N ILE A 36 4.00 12.38 -4.53
CA ILE A 36 4.15 11.30 -5.52
C ILE A 36 2.94 10.36 -5.47
N LEU A 37 2.51 9.95 -4.27
CA LEU A 37 1.34 9.07 -4.08
C LEU A 37 0.05 9.72 -4.62
N ARG A 38 -0.12 11.03 -4.40
CA ARG A 38 -1.28 11.79 -4.86
C ARG A 38 -1.26 11.97 -6.37
N GLU A 39 -0.16 12.48 -6.91
CA GLU A 39 0.02 12.74 -8.34
C GLU A 39 -0.05 11.44 -9.15
N TRP A 40 0.42 10.30 -8.61
CA TRP A 40 0.25 8.99 -9.24
C TRP A 40 -1.22 8.62 -9.42
N LYS A 41 -2.06 8.83 -8.38
CA LYS A 41 -3.51 8.57 -8.47
C LYS A 41 -4.17 9.42 -9.55
N ILE A 42 -3.79 10.70 -9.63
CA ILE A 42 -4.35 11.62 -10.63
C ILE A 42 -3.83 11.29 -12.03
N PHE A 43 -2.57 10.91 -12.17
CA PHE A 43 -1.98 10.52 -13.46
C PHE A 43 -2.69 9.33 -14.10
N ARG A 44 -3.10 8.33 -13.31
CA ARG A 44 -3.96 7.25 -13.80
C ARG A 44 -5.30 7.75 -14.32
N THR A 45 -5.89 8.73 -13.63
CA THR A 45 -7.14 9.35 -14.07
C THR A 45 -6.95 10.13 -15.36
N ASP A 46 -5.85 10.86 -15.50
CA ASP A 46 -5.51 11.57 -16.73
C ASP A 46 -5.25 10.61 -17.89
N PHE A 47 -4.61 9.46 -17.61
CA PHE A 47 -4.42 8.40 -18.58
C PHE A 47 -5.75 7.87 -19.11
N SER A 48 -6.70 7.50 -18.23
CA SER A 48 -8.04 7.09 -18.66
C SER A 48 -8.74 8.18 -19.48
N LYS A 49 -8.65 9.44 -19.06
CA LYS A 49 -9.26 10.55 -19.81
C LYS A 49 -8.66 10.73 -21.20
N VAL A 50 -7.34 10.59 -21.37
CA VAL A 50 -6.71 10.73 -22.69
C VAL A 50 -7.01 9.54 -23.59
N THR A 51 -7.12 8.32 -23.05
CA THR A 51 -7.52 7.14 -23.83
C THR A 51 -8.99 7.24 -24.25
N ASP A 52 -9.89 7.56 -23.31
CA ASP A 52 -11.33 7.67 -23.57
C ASP A 52 -11.61 8.77 -24.61
N ALA A 53 -11.07 9.98 -24.40
CA ALA A 53 -11.21 11.07 -25.36
C ALA A 53 -10.51 10.78 -26.70
N GLY A 54 -9.45 9.97 -26.69
CA GLY A 54 -8.76 9.49 -27.88
C GLY A 54 -9.67 8.58 -28.72
N TYR A 55 -10.26 7.57 -28.09
CA TYR A 55 -11.16 6.62 -28.75
C TYR A 55 -12.47 7.27 -29.20
N GLU A 56 -13.09 8.11 -28.37
CA GLU A 56 -14.31 8.85 -28.75
C GLU A 56 -14.06 9.71 -30.00
N TYR A 57 -12.93 10.43 -30.04
CA TYR A 57 -12.60 11.24 -31.20
C TYR A 57 -12.27 10.41 -32.43
N ALA A 58 -11.51 9.31 -32.29
CA ALA A 58 -11.22 8.40 -33.41
C ALA A 58 -12.49 7.76 -33.98
N GLN A 59 -13.43 7.37 -33.11
CA GLN A 59 -14.71 6.80 -33.53
C GLN A 59 -15.55 7.81 -34.29
N ALA A 60 -15.65 9.06 -33.80
CA ALA A 60 -16.36 10.12 -34.49
C ALA A 60 -15.75 10.45 -35.88
N LEU A 61 -14.42 10.30 -36.03
CA LEU A 61 -13.77 10.44 -37.34
C LEU A 61 -14.13 9.29 -38.29
N LYS A 62 -14.23 8.05 -37.79
CA LYS A 62 -14.61 6.85 -38.58
C LYS A 62 -16.04 6.92 -39.10
N GLU A 63 -16.92 7.63 -38.40
CA GLU A 63 -18.33 7.84 -38.78
C GLU A 63 -18.52 9.03 -39.74
N SER A 64 -17.45 9.75 -40.08
CA SER A 64 -17.50 10.84 -41.05
C SER A 64 -17.80 10.33 -42.45
N ALA A 65 -18.62 11.08 -43.21
CA ALA A 65 -18.87 10.80 -44.64
C ALA A 65 -17.69 11.18 -45.56
N ASP A 66 -16.69 11.87 -45.02
CA ASP A 66 -15.48 12.32 -45.74
C ASP A 66 -14.34 11.32 -45.53
N GLU A 67 -13.93 10.63 -46.61
CA GLU A 67 -12.87 9.61 -46.59
C GLU A 67 -11.51 10.16 -46.12
N GLU A 68 -11.19 11.43 -46.38
CA GLU A 68 -9.96 12.07 -45.90
C GLU A 68 -9.97 12.22 -44.37
N VAL A 69 -11.13 12.56 -43.81
CA VAL A 69 -11.37 12.65 -42.37
C VAL A 69 -11.34 11.27 -41.72
N VAL A 70 -11.89 10.24 -42.37
CA VAL A 70 -11.82 8.84 -41.90
C VAL A 70 -10.36 8.37 -41.83
N GLY A 71 -9.53 8.72 -42.80
CA GLY A 71 -8.09 8.41 -42.80
C GLY A 71 -7.34 8.97 -41.58
N SER A 72 -7.81 10.07 -41.01
CA SER A 72 -7.22 10.69 -39.81
C SER A 72 -7.46 9.86 -38.53
N ALA A 73 -8.46 8.98 -38.50
CA ALA A 73 -8.77 8.17 -37.31
C ALA A 73 -7.62 7.23 -36.92
N ASN A 74 -6.97 6.60 -37.90
CA ASN A 74 -5.81 5.72 -37.68
C ASN A 74 -4.64 6.47 -37.01
N GLN A 75 -4.46 7.75 -37.34
CA GLN A 75 -3.45 8.58 -36.69
C GLN A 75 -3.79 8.85 -35.23
N ILE A 76 -5.08 8.99 -34.90
CA ILE A 76 -5.53 9.16 -33.51
C ILE A 76 -5.33 7.86 -32.72
N ASP A 77 -5.70 6.72 -33.28
CA ASP A 77 -5.47 5.41 -32.68
C ASP A 77 -3.98 5.20 -32.37
N GLY A 78 -3.09 5.55 -33.31
CA GLY A 78 -1.64 5.52 -33.09
C GLY A 78 -1.16 6.42 -31.94
N LYS A 79 -1.66 7.66 -31.87
CA LYS A 79 -1.33 8.59 -30.76
C LYS A 79 -1.86 8.12 -29.40
N THR A 80 -3.00 7.43 -29.38
CA THR A 80 -3.52 6.83 -28.14
C THR A 80 -2.62 5.69 -27.68
N ALA A 81 -2.17 4.82 -28.59
CA ALA A 81 -1.19 3.77 -28.29
C ALA A 81 0.17 4.34 -27.81
N GLU A 82 0.62 5.47 -28.36
CA GLU A 82 1.80 6.18 -27.84
C GLU A 82 1.61 6.64 -26.38
N CYS A 83 0.41 7.08 -25.99
CA CYS A 83 0.10 7.45 -24.61
C CYS A 83 0.12 6.24 -23.67
N GLU A 84 -0.32 5.06 -24.12
CA GLU A 84 -0.23 3.81 -23.36
C GLU A 84 1.23 3.42 -23.08
N ASN A 85 2.08 3.48 -24.12
CA ASN A 85 3.52 3.26 -23.96
C ASN A 85 4.14 4.26 -22.98
N LYS A 86 3.76 5.55 -23.10
CA LYS A 86 4.25 6.59 -22.19
C LYS A 86 3.79 6.37 -20.76
N PHE A 87 2.57 5.89 -20.54
CA PHE A 87 2.05 5.55 -19.23
C PHE A 87 2.90 4.47 -18.56
N LEU A 88 3.28 3.42 -19.29
CA LEU A 88 4.14 2.35 -18.77
C LEU A 88 5.56 2.85 -18.45
N GLU A 89 6.12 3.71 -19.29
CA GLU A 89 7.43 4.35 -19.06
C GLU A 89 7.41 5.19 -17.77
N VAL A 90 6.41 6.08 -17.65
CA VAL A 90 6.23 6.94 -16.47
C VAL A 90 6.01 6.09 -15.23
N LYS A 91 5.16 5.05 -15.29
CA LYS A 91 4.95 4.11 -14.19
C LYS A 91 6.27 3.54 -13.68
N LYS A 92 7.11 3.02 -14.57
CA LYS A 92 8.39 2.42 -14.20
C LYS A 92 9.34 3.45 -13.59
N ALA A 93 9.42 4.65 -14.17
CA ALA A 93 10.25 5.73 -13.68
C ALA A 93 9.80 6.22 -12.29
N THR A 94 8.50 6.46 -12.11
CA THR A 94 7.91 6.86 -10.82
C THR A 94 8.11 5.79 -9.75
N GLN A 95 7.97 4.51 -10.10
CA GLN A 95 8.25 3.40 -9.17
C GLN A 95 9.70 3.42 -8.67
N GLU A 96 10.67 3.68 -9.57
CA GLU A 96 12.08 3.75 -9.16
C GLU A 96 12.38 5.00 -8.32
N ILE A 97 11.84 6.15 -8.70
CA ILE A 97 11.96 7.40 -7.92
C ILE A 97 11.37 7.20 -6.53
N PHE A 98 10.14 6.71 -6.43
CA PHE A 98 9.46 6.49 -5.15
C PHE A 98 10.21 5.48 -4.27
N TRP A 99 10.72 4.41 -4.86
CA TRP A 99 11.53 3.44 -4.12
C TRP A 99 12.80 4.04 -3.54
N THR A 100 13.57 4.72 -4.38
CA THR A 100 14.90 5.23 -4.04
C THR A 100 14.84 6.41 -3.07
N SER A 101 13.87 7.29 -3.25
CA SER A 101 13.74 8.52 -2.44
C SER A 101 12.92 8.35 -1.16
N CYS A 102 12.07 7.32 -1.06
CA CYS A 102 11.16 7.19 0.07
C CYS A 102 11.02 5.77 0.60
N ALA A 103 10.40 4.88 -0.19
CA ALA A 103 9.82 3.65 0.35
C ALA A 103 10.86 2.74 1.01
N LYS A 104 12.06 2.68 0.43
CA LYS A 104 13.16 1.87 0.95
C LYS A 104 13.51 2.29 2.38
N GLU A 105 13.92 3.54 2.56
CA GLU A 105 14.39 4.01 3.86
C GLU A 105 13.29 4.00 4.91
N ALA A 106 12.10 4.51 4.56
CA ALA A 106 10.97 4.60 5.47
C ALA A 106 10.57 3.22 6.01
N PHE A 107 10.40 2.22 5.12
CA PHE A 107 10.04 0.87 5.54
C PHE A 107 11.15 0.21 6.37
N PHE A 108 12.41 0.28 5.93
CA PHE A 108 13.49 -0.39 6.66
C PHE A 108 13.75 0.24 8.04
N LYS A 109 13.57 1.55 8.18
CA LYS A 109 13.65 2.23 9.48
C LYS A 109 12.55 1.75 10.41
N GLN A 110 11.31 1.75 9.95
CA GLN A 110 10.16 1.29 10.76
C GLN A 110 10.26 -0.21 11.09
N ALA A 111 10.65 -1.04 10.12
CA ALA A 111 10.83 -2.46 10.33
C ALA A 111 11.97 -2.78 11.31
N LYS A 112 13.02 -1.96 11.37
CA LYS A 112 14.10 -2.10 12.36
C LYS A 112 13.63 -1.74 13.76
N ILE A 113 12.81 -0.70 13.90
CA ILE A 113 12.21 -0.31 15.18
C ILE A 113 11.31 -1.44 15.68
N ALA A 114 10.37 -1.90 14.84
CA ALA A 114 9.48 -3.01 15.15
C ALA A 114 10.25 -4.28 15.55
N ASP A 115 11.28 -4.65 14.79
CA ASP A 115 12.14 -5.80 15.08
C ASP A 115 12.83 -5.71 16.45
N LEU A 116 13.36 -4.53 16.79
CA LEU A 116 14.00 -4.29 18.09
C LEU A 116 13.01 -4.46 19.25
N VAL A 117 11.84 -3.83 19.16
CA VAL A 117 10.84 -3.88 20.25
C VAL A 117 10.21 -5.26 20.39
N ILE A 118 10.05 -6.00 19.29
CA ILE A 118 9.59 -7.40 19.32
C ILE A 118 10.65 -8.28 19.97
N THR A 119 11.93 -8.12 19.61
CA THR A 119 13.03 -8.90 20.21
C THR A 119 13.12 -8.66 21.71
N GLN A 120 13.02 -7.41 22.16
CA GLN A 120 12.96 -7.08 23.59
C GLN A 120 11.77 -7.75 24.28
N ALA A 121 10.58 -7.74 23.65
CA ALA A 121 9.41 -8.41 24.20
C ALA A 121 9.61 -9.93 24.33
N GLU A 122 10.21 -10.58 23.33
CA GLU A 122 10.55 -12.01 23.33
C GLU A 122 11.56 -12.39 24.42
N GLU A 123 12.56 -11.55 24.68
CA GLU A 123 13.52 -11.77 25.78
C GLU A 123 12.85 -11.64 27.14
N GLU A 124 11.99 -10.63 27.30
CA GLU A 124 11.23 -10.39 28.53
C GLU A 124 10.21 -11.48 28.84
N GLU A 125 9.72 -12.19 27.83
CA GLU A 125 8.83 -13.35 27.98
C GLU A 125 9.45 -14.52 28.74
N VAL A 126 10.78 -14.55 28.85
CA VAL A 126 11.51 -15.56 29.63
C VAL A 126 11.50 -15.23 31.13
N ASN A 127 11.14 -14.00 31.52
CA ASN A 127 11.13 -13.57 32.91
C ASN A 127 9.73 -13.64 33.55
N PRO A 128 9.47 -14.58 34.48
CA PRO A 128 8.14 -14.83 35.04
C PRO A 128 7.61 -13.73 35.98
N GLN A 129 8.38 -12.68 36.24
CA GLN A 129 8.00 -11.61 37.18
C GLN A 129 7.12 -10.51 36.57
N LYS A 130 6.92 -10.48 35.24
CA LYS A 130 6.09 -9.44 34.60
C LYS A 130 4.60 -9.72 34.77
N SER A 131 3.84 -8.68 35.10
CA SER A 131 2.40 -8.80 35.21
C SER A 131 1.75 -9.05 33.84
N ILE A 132 0.69 -9.86 33.80
CA ILE A 132 -0.12 -10.09 32.58
C ILE A 132 -0.61 -8.76 31.97
N LYS A 133 -0.96 -7.79 32.83
CA LYS A 133 -1.44 -6.47 32.39
C LYS A 133 -0.38 -5.72 31.59
N ASP A 134 0.89 -5.78 32.01
CA ASP A 134 1.98 -5.10 31.30
C ASP A 134 2.28 -5.79 29.97
N ARG A 135 2.23 -7.13 29.94
CA ARG A 135 2.37 -7.91 28.70
C ARG A 135 1.27 -7.59 27.68
N ARG A 136 0.00 -7.50 28.13
CA ARG A 136 -1.13 -7.05 27.28
C ARG A 136 -0.88 -5.69 26.65
N LEU A 137 -0.47 -4.71 27.45
CA LEU A 137 -0.25 -3.35 26.97
C LEU A 137 0.90 -3.30 25.95
N ARG A 138 2.00 -4.00 26.23
CA ARG A 138 3.14 -4.12 25.32
C ARG A 138 2.74 -4.79 24.00
N ASN A 139 2.07 -5.94 24.03
CA ASN A 139 1.68 -6.68 22.82
C ASN A 139 0.75 -5.83 21.92
N ARG A 140 -0.20 -5.08 22.48
CA ARG A 140 -1.00 -4.08 21.72
C ARG A 140 -0.16 -2.97 21.09
N GLY A 141 0.96 -2.59 21.72
CA GLY A 141 1.95 -1.70 21.12
C GLY A 141 2.58 -2.33 19.88
N LEU A 142 3.08 -3.56 20.01
CA LEU A 142 3.73 -4.30 18.91
C LEU A 142 2.79 -4.53 17.73
N GLU A 143 1.51 -4.84 17.99
CA GLU A 143 0.49 -4.98 16.94
C GLU A 143 0.31 -3.70 16.13
N ARG A 144 0.39 -2.52 16.77
CA ARG A 144 0.31 -1.23 16.07
C ARG A 144 1.52 -1.01 15.17
N GLU A 145 2.73 -1.24 15.69
CA GLU A 145 3.97 -1.11 14.92
C GLU A 145 3.97 -1.99 13.65
N VAL A 146 3.46 -3.23 13.76
CA VAL A 146 3.34 -4.14 12.62
C VAL A 146 2.21 -3.72 11.67
N THR A 147 1.07 -3.26 12.21
CA THR A 147 -0.04 -2.74 11.41
C THR A 147 0.40 -1.57 10.53
N GLU A 148 1.17 -0.62 11.06
CA GLU A 148 1.69 0.53 10.31
C GLU A 148 2.55 0.10 9.10
N LEU A 149 3.39 -0.92 9.27
CA LEU A 149 4.15 -1.51 8.16
C LEU A 149 3.22 -2.12 7.09
N GLY A 150 2.12 -2.74 7.51
CA GLY A 150 1.09 -3.27 6.62
C GLY A 150 0.37 -2.16 5.85
N GLU A 151 0.06 -1.05 6.51
CA GLU A 151 -0.57 0.13 5.90
C GLU A 151 0.33 0.76 4.84
N MET A 152 1.64 0.92 5.13
CA MET A 152 2.62 1.36 4.13
C MET A 152 2.61 0.48 2.87
N LEU A 153 2.61 -0.86 3.04
CA LEU A 153 2.59 -1.79 1.92
C LEU A 153 1.31 -1.71 1.10
N SER A 154 0.17 -1.48 1.76
CA SER A 154 -1.13 -1.32 1.12
C SER A 154 -1.17 -0.02 0.31
N GLU A 155 -0.73 1.08 0.90
CA GLU A 155 -0.72 2.39 0.27
C GLU A 155 0.21 2.42 -0.94
N TRP A 156 1.37 1.77 -0.85
CA TRP A 156 2.42 1.84 -1.88
C TRP A 156 2.36 0.71 -2.90
N LYS A 157 1.31 -0.13 -2.90
CA LYS A 157 1.22 -1.37 -3.69
C LYS A 157 1.48 -1.22 -5.19
N GLU A 158 1.21 -0.05 -5.76
CA GLU A 158 1.43 0.25 -7.18
C GLU A 158 2.76 0.95 -7.47
N LEU A 159 3.39 1.55 -6.46
CA LEU A 159 4.60 2.35 -6.58
C LEU A 159 5.86 1.62 -6.11
N VAL A 160 5.74 0.57 -5.29
CA VAL A 160 6.88 -0.31 -5.00
C VAL A 160 7.00 -1.36 -6.11
N PRO A 161 8.17 -1.51 -6.77
CA PRO A 161 8.36 -2.55 -7.77
C PRO A 161 8.10 -3.96 -7.22
N GLY A 162 7.53 -4.84 -8.05
CA GLY A 162 7.06 -6.17 -7.63
C GLY A 162 8.03 -6.99 -6.78
N PRO A 163 9.29 -7.21 -7.22
CA PRO A 163 10.28 -7.94 -6.42
C PRO A 163 10.56 -7.29 -5.06
N LYS A 164 10.73 -5.96 -5.03
CA LYS A 164 10.94 -5.19 -3.80
C LYS A 164 9.72 -5.31 -2.87
N ALA A 165 8.50 -5.24 -3.41
CA ALA A 165 7.26 -5.37 -2.65
C ALA A 165 7.11 -6.77 -2.02
N LEU A 166 7.58 -7.82 -2.68
CA LEU A 166 7.59 -9.18 -2.14
C LEU A 166 8.54 -9.29 -0.94
N ASP A 167 9.73 -8.71 -1.03
CA ASP A 167 10.70 -8.69 0.06
C ASP A 167 10.14 -7.97 1.29
N LEU A 168 9.53 -6.80 1.09
CA LEU A 168 8.93 -6.05 2.19
C LEU A 168 7.76 -6.81 2.84
N ARG A 169 6.89 -7.45 2.03
CA ARG A 169 5.79 -8.29 2.55
C ARG A 169 6.31 -9.48 3.35
N THR A 170 7.37 -10.12 2.88
CA THR A 170 8.00 -11.25 3.58
C THR A 170 8.49 -10.80 4.95
N ARG A 171 9.16 -9.64 5.03
CA ARG A 171 9.63 -9.07 6.29
C ARG A 171 8.49 -8.69 7.23
N HIS A 172 7.47 -8.00 6.73
CA HIS A 172 6.26 -7.69 7.49
C HIS A 172 5.60 -8.95 8.04
N ASN A 173 5.43 -9.99 7.22
CA ASN A 173 4.80 -11.24 7.64
C ASN A 173 5.62 -11.98 8.71
N SER A 174 6.95 -11.90 8.65
CA SER A 174 7.82 -12.44 9.70
C SER A 174 7.60 -11.74 11.05
N LEU A 175 7.60 -10.40 11.06
CA LEU A 175 7.33 -9.62 12.27
C LEU A 175 5.92 -9.88 12.82
N LYS A 176 4.92 -9.93 11.93
CA LYS A 176 3.54 -10.24 12.30
C LYS A 176 3.41 -11.60 12.99
N LYS A 177 4.09 -12.63 12.47
CA LYS A 177 4.08 -13.97 13.09
C LYS A 177 4.67 -13.96 14.50
N ARG A 178 5.74 -13.20 14.72
CA ARG A 178 6.37 -13.06 16.05
C ARG A 178 5.44 -12.38 17.06
N VAL A 179 4.76 -11.32 16.65
CA VAL A 179 3.75 -10.65 17.50
C VAL A 179 2.57 -11.56 17.83
N LEU A 180 2.11 -12.35 16.85
CA LEU A 180 1.06 -13.36 17.09
C LEU A 180 1.51 -14.39 18.13
N ALA A 181 2.72 -14.94 18.00
CA ALA A 181 3.25 -15.91 18.98
C ALA A 181 3.35 -15.33 20.40
N LEU A 182 3.73 -14.06 20.54
CA LEU A 182 3.73 -13.36 21.84
C LEU A 182 2.33 -13.20 22.43
N SER A 183 1.31 -13.08 21.57
CA SER A 183 -0.09 -12.93 21.97
C SER A 183 -0.70 -14.29 22.33
N ASP A 184 -0.45 -15.32 21.53
CA ASP A 184 -0.87 -16.70 21.79
C ASP A 184 -0.33 -17.17 23.15
N LYS A 185 0.96 -16.93 23.42
CA LYS A 185 1.56 -17.28 24.72
C LYS A 185 0.94 -16.52 25.90
N LEU A 186 0.59 -15.25 25.70
CA LEU A 186 -0.09 -14.46 26.73
C LEU A 186 -1.49 -15.02 27.03
N GLU A 187 -2.23 -15.45 26.01
CA GLU A 187 -3.53 -16.10 26.16
C GLU A 187 -3.41 -17.43 26.92
N GLU A 188 -2.39 -18.24 26.62
CA GLU A 188 -2.08 -19.47 27.35
C GLU A 188 -1.81 -19.21 28.84
N ASP A 189 -0.94 -18.25 29.15
CA ASP A 189 -0.59 -17.89 30.53
C ASP A 189 -1.79 -17.31 31.31
N GLU A 190 -2.67 -16.57 30.63
CA GLU A 190 -3.92 -16.07 31.19
C GLU A 190 -4.89 -17.19 31.55
N ALA A 191 -5.05 -18.16 30.65
CA ALA A 191 -5.88 -19.33 30.88
C ALA A 191 -5.37 -20.16 32.06
N ASP A 192 -4.06 -20.32 32.20
CA ASP A 192 -3.46 -21.07 33.30
C ASP A 192 -3.58 -20.35 34.65
N GLN A 193 -3.45 -19.02 34.68
CA GLN A 193 -3.74 -18.25 35.90
C GLN A 193 -5.20 -18.36 36.33
N LEU A 194 -6.15 -18.35 35.39
CA LEU A 194 -7.58 -18.54 35.67
C LEU A 194 -7.84 -19.92 36.27
N LYS A 195 -7.34 -21.00 35.64
CA LYS A 195 -7.45 -22.37 36.14
C LYS A 195 -6.79 -22.55 37.52
N GLY A 196 -5.68 -21.87 37.79
CA GLY A 196 -5.02 -21.87 39.09
C GLY A 196 -5.89 -21.25 40.19
N ARG A 197 -6.57 -20.15 39.89
CA ARG A 197 -7.52 -19.50 40.83
C ARG A 197 -8.74 -20.36 41.11
N GLU A 198 -9.30 -21.00 40.08
CA GLU A 198 -10.46 -21.91 40.23
C GLU A 198 -10.13 -23.12 41.09
N ARG A 199 -8.92 -23.71 40.94
CA ARG A 199 -8.47 -24.83 41.80
C ARG A 199 -8.35 -24.43 43.27
N ASN A 200 -7.80 -23.26 43.56
CA ASN A 200 -7.63 -22.79 44.94
C ASN A 200 -8.97 -22.45 45.60
N LEU A 201 -9.93 -21.90 44.85
CA LEU A 201 -11.29 -21.63 45.34
C LEU A 201 -12.12 -22.91 45.60
N GLY A 202 -11.79 -24.02 44.94
CA GLY A 202 -12.43 -25.31 45.14
C GLY A 202 -11.92 -26.11 46.35
N ASP A 203 -10.73 -25.82 46.85
CA ASP A 203 -10.07 -26.56 47.95
C ASP A 203 -10.41 -25.98 49.34
N ASP A 204 -10.72 -24.69 49.42
CA ASP A 204 -11.20 -24.04 50.66
C ASP A 204 -12.62 -24.49 51.09
N GLY A 205 -13.30 -25.31 50.26
CA GLY A 205 -14.64 -25.85 50.54
C GLY A 205 -14.68 -27.18 51.30
N LYS A 206 -13.54 -27.84 51.57
CA LYS A 206 -13.48 -29.13 52.29
C LYS A 206 -12.71 -29.00 53.61
N SER A 207 -13.21 -28.18 54.53
CA SER A 207 -12.90 -28.39 55.94
C SER A 207 -13.68 -29.63 56.44
N PRO A 208 -13.02 -30.71 56.90
CA PRO A 208 -13.73 -31.81 57.54
C PRO A 208 -14.27 -31.31 58.88
N ARG A 209 -15.59 -31.26 59.02
CA ARG A 209 -16.23 -31.16 60.33
C ARG A 209 -15.81 -32.39 61.13
N LYS A 210 -14.89 -32.21 62.08
CA LYS A 210 -14.59 -33.22 63.09
C LYS A 210 -15.84 -33.39 63.96
N GLY A 211 -16.33 -34.63 64.02
CA GLY A 211 -17.28 -35.10 65.04
C GLY A 211 -16.57 -35.36 66.36
#